data_AF-A0A7C9V247-F1
#
_entry.id   AF-A0A7C9V247-F1
#
_cell.length_a   1.000
_cell.length_b   1.000
_cell.length_c   1.000
_cell.angle_alpha   90.00
_cell.angle_beta   90.00
_cell.angle_gamma   90.00
#
_symmetry.space_group_name_H-M   'P 1'
#
loop_
_entity.id
_entity.type
_entity.pdbx_description
1 polymer ?
#
loop_
_entity_poly.entity_id
_entity_poly.type
_entity_poly.pdbx_seq_one_letter_code
_entity_poly.pdbx_strand_id
1 'polypeptide(L)' 'MFRVVAVNEAGLRCGEDHPGAKLTDSEVELIRQLRESGMSYGVLADKFDVSKSCIADICKYRRRGQFVLHEKKVRVQE' A
#
# COMPACT_ATOMS: atom_id res chain seq x y z
N MET A 1 11.11 -19.52 8.60
CA MET A 1 10.49 -18.75 9.72
C MET A 1 8.99 -18.56 9.45
N PHE A 2 8.14 -18.34 10.45
CA PHE A 2 6.71 -17.99 10.24
C PHE A 2 6.50 -16.50 10.49
N ARG A 3 5.74 -15.83 9.61
CA ARG A 3 5.30 -14.43 9.74
C ARG A 3 3.78 -14.37 9.74
N VAL A 4 3.21 -13.44 10.50
CA VAL A 4 1.79 -13.09 10.43
C VAL A 4 1.62 -12.05 9.32
N VAL A 5 0.65 -12.26 8.43
CA VAL A 5 0.32 -11.32 7.35
C VAL A 5 -1.18 -11.01 7.36
N ALA A 6 -1.50 -9.76 7.05
CA ALA A 6 -2.86 -9.26 6.85
C ALA A 6 -3.45 -9.80 5.53
N VAL A 7 -4.67 -10.34 5.59
CA VAL A 7 -5.40 -10.82 4.41
C VAL A 7 -6.82 -10.25 4.32
N ASN A 8 -7.31 -10.14 3.08
CA ASN A 8 -8.68 -9.74 2.77
C ASN A 8 -9.68 -10.93 2.90
N GLU A 9 -10.94 -10.71 2.54
CA GLU A 9 -12.03 -11.71 2.60
C GLU A 9 -11.73 -12.97 1.77
N ALA A 10 -11.05 -12.80 0.64
CA ALA A 10 -10.65 -13.91 -0.23
C ALA A 10 -9.38 -14.63 0.26
N GLY A 11 -8.83 -14.25 1.43
CA GLY A 11 -7.60 -14.82 1.99
C GLY A 11 -6.32 -14.40 1.27
N LEU A 12 -6.37 -13.34 0.45
CA LEU A 12 -5.23 -12.77 -0.26
C LEU A 12 -4.55 -11.71 0.60
N ARG A 13 -3.21 -11.64 0.55
CA ARG A 13 -2.44 -10.64 1.31
C ARG A 13 -2.79 -9.22 0.86
N CYS A 14 -2.93 -8.31 1.80
CA CYS A 14 -3.36 -6.93 1.56
C CYS A 14 -2.47 -5.92 2.28
N GLY A 15 -2.65 -4.63 1.98
CA GLY A 15 -1.83 -3.56 2.57
C GLY A 15 -0.35 -3.70 2.21
N GLU A 16 0.51 -3.46 3.20
CA GLU A 16 1.97 -3.62 3.09
C GLU A 16 2.45 -5.08 3.06
N ASP A 17 1.60 -6.04 3.45
CA ASP A 17 1.91 -7.47 3.35
C ASP A 17 1.73 -8.05 1.93
N HIS A 18 1.18 -7.25 1.01
CA HIS A 18 1.05 -7.65 -0.39
C HIS A 18 2.44 -7.88 -1.01
N PRO A 19 2.69 -8.99 -1.72
CA PRO A 19 4.04 -9.37 -2.17
C PRO A 19 4.70 -8.35 -3.13
N GLY A 20 3.89 -7.55 -3.83
CA GLY A 20 4.37 -6.45 -4.67
C GLY A 20 4.25 -5.06 -4.05
N ALA A 21 4.02 -4.95 -2.74
CA ALA A 21 3.94 -3.66 -2.07
C ALA A 21 5.31 -2.97 -2.07
N LYS A 22 5.36 -1.76 -2.65
CA LYS A 22 6.53 -0.87 -2.59
C LYS A 22 6.41 0.21 -1.51
N LEU A 23 5.21 0.37 -0.98
CA LEU A 23 4.85 1.40 -0.01
C LEU A 23 4.19 0.73 1.19
N THR A 24 4.58 1.17 2.38
CA THR A 24 3.95 0.85 3.65
C THR A 24 2.55 1.47 3.73
N ASP A 25 1.72 1.00 4.65
CA ASP A 25 0.39 1.59 4.84
C ASP A 25 0.48 3.04 5.37
N SER A 26 1.50 3.35 6.18
CA SER A 26 1.77 4.72 6.64
C SER A 26 2.18 5.67 5.51
N GLU A 27 3.00 5.21 4.56
CA GLU A 27 3.38 6.03 3.39
C GLU A 27 2.19 6.31 2.48
N VAL A 28 1.31 5.33 2.28
CA VAL A 28 0.07 5.51 1.51
C VAL A 28 -0.82 6.58 2.14
N GLU A 29 -0.93 6.57 3.46
CA GLU A 29 -1.69 7.59 4.20
C GLU A 29 -1.02 8.97 4.09
N LEU A 30 0.29 9.05 4.24
CA LEU A 30 1.05 10.30 4.05
C LEU A 30 0.88 10.86 2.64
N ILE A 31 0.89 10.02 1.59
CA ILE A 31 0.65 10.44 0.21
C ILE A 31 -0.72 11.10 0.06
N ARG A 32 -1.77 10.54 0.70
CA ARG A 32 -3.13 11.10 0.66
C ARG A 32 -3.18 12.47 1.34
N GLN A 33 -2.59 12.59 2.53
CA GLN A 33 -2.53 13.84 3.28
C GLN A 33 -1.74 14.93 2.53
N LEU A 34 -0.59 14.58 1.95
CA LEU A 34 0.19 15.52 1.13
C LEU A 34 -0.54 15.91 -0.15
N ARG A 35 -1.35 15.01 -0.72
CA ARG A 35 -2.18 15.35 -1.87
C ARG A 35 -3.29 16.33 -1.50
N GLU A 36 -3.92 16.13 -0.35
CA GLU A 36 -4.94 17.03 0.20
C GLU A 36 -4.37 18.41 0.53
N SER A 37 -3.11 18.49 0.97
CA SER A 37 -2.41 19.77 1.17
C SER A 37 -1.97 20.47 -0.13
N GLY A 38 -2.24 19.87 -1.29
CA GLY A 38 -2.05 20.49 -2.60
C GLY A 38 -0.80 20.03 -3.37
N MET A 39 -0.03 19.07 -2.84
CA MET A 39 1.17 18.57 -3.53
C MET A 39 0.80 17.88 -4.87
N SER A 40 1.60 18.14 -5.92
CA SER A 40 1.36 17.55 -7.23
C SER A 40 1.76 16.07 -7.29
N TYR A 41 1.15 15.31 -8.18
CA TYR A 41 1.51 13.89 -8.36
C TYR A 41 2.96 13.68 -8.80
N GLY A 42 3.58 14.65 -9.49
CA GLY A 42 4.98 14.55 -9.89
C GLY A 42 5.91 14.61 -8.68
N VAL A 43 5.71 15.62 -7.82
CA VAL A 43 6.51 15.77 -6.59
C VAL A 43 6.36 14.56 -5.67
N LEU A 44 5.14 14.01 -5.56
CA LEU A 44 4.90 12.79 -4.78
C LEU A 44 5.59 11.57 -5.41
N ALA A 45 5.52 11.42 -6.74
CA ALA A 45 6.19 10.32 -7.43
C ALA A 45 7.70 10.33 -7.18
N ASP A 46 8.33 11.50 -7.27
CA ASP A 46 9.76 11.66 -7.03
C ASP A 46 10.13 11.42 -5.56
N LYS A 47 9.29 11.85 -4.61
CA LYS A 47 9.54 11.68 -3.17
C LYS A 47 9.43 10.24 -2.69
N PHE A 48 8.50 9.47 -3.25
CA PHE A 48 8.20 8.10 -2.83
C PHE A 48 8.78 7.04 -3.78
N ASP A 49 9.60 7.44 -4.75
CA ASP A 49 10.22 6.58 -5.76
C ASP A 49 9.24 5.61 -6.45
N VAL A 50 8.09 6.15 -6.84
CA VAL A 50 7.04 5.40 -7.54
C VAL A 50 6.55 6.15 -8.76
N SER A 51 5.93 5.45 -9.70
CA SER A 51 5.40 6.11 -10.89
C SER A 51 4.27 7.08 -10.56
N LYS A 52 4.15 8.15 -11.34
CA LYS A 52 3.03 9.12 -11.24
C LYS A 52 1.66 8.44 -11.32
N SER A 53 1.54 7.38 -12.12
CA SER A 53 0.31 6.58 -12.21
C SER A 53 0.02 5.83 -10.92
N CYS A 54 1.03 5.33 -10.22
CA CYS A 54 0.88 4.68 -8.91
C CYS A 54 0.32 5.67 -7.88
N ILE A 55 0.89 6.88 -7.80
CA ILE A 55 0.37 7.96 -6.95
C ILE A 55 -1.09 8.28 -7.30
N ALA A 56 -1.39 8.44 -8.59
CA ALA A 56 -2.75 8.73 -9.03
C ALA A 56 -3.76 7.63 -8.63
N ASP A 57 -3.37 6.35 -8.71
CA ASP A 57 -4.21 5.23 -8.29
C ASP A 57 -4.41 5.19 -6.77
N ILE A 58 -3.38 5.55 -5.99
CA ILE A 58 -3.46 5.66 -4.53
C ILE A 58 -4.41 6.79 -4.12
N CYS A 59 -4.24 7.99 -4.68
CA CYS A 59 -5.04 9.17 -4.36
C CYS A 59 -6.50 9.03 -4.81
N LYS A 60 -6.75 8.26 -5.89
CA LYS A 60 -8.10 7.97 -6.39
C LYS A 60 -8.71 6.70 -5.78
N TYR A 61 -8.05 6.09 -4.79
CA TYR A 61 -8.51 4.87 -4.13
C TYR A 61 -8.76 3.69 -5.10
N ARG A 62 -8.12 3.69 -6.27
CA ARG A 62 -8.20 2.58 -7.25
C ARG A 62 -7.37 1.38 -6.81
N ARG A 63 -6.33 1.64 -6.01
CA ARG A 63 -5.49 0.65 -5.33
C ARG A 63 -5.41 1.02 -3.84
N ARG A 64 -5.00 0.06 -3.00
CA ARG A 64 -4.87 0.26 -1.54
C ARG A 64 -6.16 0.75 -0.86
N GLY A 65 -7.29 0.23 -1.34
CA GLY A 65 -8.64 0.48 -0.79
C GLY A 65 -9.32 -0.77 -0.22
N GLN A 66 -8.56 -1.85 0.01
CA GLN A 66 -9.08 -3.07 0.62
C GLN A 66 -8.80 -3.05 2.13
N PHE A 67 -9.72 -3.59 2.91
CA PHE A 67 -9.59 -3.70 4.36
C PHE A 67 -8.95 -5.03 4.76
N VAL A 68 -8.15 -4.99 5.82
CA VAL A 68 -7.68 -6.19 6.51
C VAL A 68 -8.86 -6.79 7.26
N LEU A 69 -9.17 -8.05 6.99
CA LEU A 69 -10.25 -8.77 7.67
C LEU A 69 -9.73 -9.87 8.58
N HIS A 70 -8.64 -10.52 8.16
CA HIS A 70 -8.07 -11.63 8.92
C HIS A 70 -6.54 -11.57 8.92
N GLU A 71 -5.95 -12.30 9.86
CA GLU A 71 -4.52 -12.51 9.95
C GLU A 71 -4.20 -13.97 9.63
N LYS A 72 -3.18 -14.20 8.79
CA LYS A 72 -2.74 -15.54 8.39
C LYS A 72 -1.28 -15.74 8.73
N LYS A 73 -0.95 -16.89 9.34
CA LYS A 73 0.45 -17.31 9.52
C LYS A 73 0.96 -17.93 8.21
N VAL A 74 2.01 -17.34 7.65
CA VAL A 74 2.64 -17.79 6.40
C VAL A 74 4.10 -18.17 6.67
N ARG A 75 4.54 -19.27 6.06
CA ARG A 75 5.94 -19.70 6.11
C ARG A 75 6.75 -18.83 5.13
N VAL A 76 7.72 -18.10 5.65
CA VAL A 76 8.68 -17.31 4.87
C VAL A 76 9.91 -18.18 4.60
N GLN A 77 10.26 -18.31 3.32
CA GLN A 77 11.53 -18.90 2.89
C GLN A 77 12.59 -17.79 2.98
N GLU A 78 13.72 -18.09 3.60
CA GLU A 78 14.87 -17.17 3.73
C GLU A 78 15.45 -16.81 2.36
#